data_AF-A0A0N8R2X3-F1
#
_entry.id   AF-A0A0N8R2X3-F1
#
_cell.length_a   1.000
_cell.length_b   1.000
_cell.length_c   1.000
_cell.angle_alpha   90.00
_cell.angle_beta   90.00
_cell.angle_gamma   90.00
#
_symmetry.space_group_name_H-M   'P 1'
#
loop_
_entity.id
_entity.type
_entity.pdbx_description
1 polymer ?
#
loop_
_entity_poly.entity_id
_entity_poly.type
_entity_poly.pdbx_seq_one_letter_code
_entity_poly.pdbx_strand_id
1 'polypeptide(L)'
;MRQYQPVIGVVAGSVGCFGGMSIAAGLCSYLLVTQEARLGLNGPQVIEQEAGIEEYDSRDRPFIWSLTGGEQRFASDLVDGFAADDVADIRQQVSGWLKQGVPAAHRSSQYELFLQRLTSLHTEAQIDPQSVRTLYQGARS
;
A
#
# COMPACT_ATOMS: atom_id res chain seq x y z
N MET A 1 16.59 3.51 14.07
CA MET A 1 15.75 2.54 14.81
C MET A 1 15.45 1.27 14.00
N ARG A 2 14.97 1.38 12.75
CA ARG A 2 14.65 0.21 11.89
C ARG A 2 15.82 -0.74 11.61
N GLN A 3 17.06 -0.27 11.74
CA GLN A 3 18.28 -1.09 11.63
C GLN A 3 18.50 -2.05 12.81
N TYR A 4 17.79 -1.87 13.93
CA TYR A 4 17.95 -2.68 15.14
C TYR A 4 16.73 -3.54 15.47
N GLN A 5 15.53 -3.03 15.16
CA GLN A 5 14.25 -3.72 15.38
C GLN A 5 13.29 -3.34 14.24
N PRO A 6 12.46 -4.29 13.77
CA PRO A 6 11.49 -3.97 12.73
C PRO A 6 10.44 -2.99 13.25
N VAL A 7 10.07 -2.03 12.42
CA VAL A 7 8.89 -1.18 12.66
C VAL A 7 7.74 -1.75 11.85
N ILE A 8 6.69 -2.18 12.54
CA ILE A 8 5.50 -2.76 11.93
C ILE A 8 4.39 -1.72 11.93
N GLY A 9 3.94 -1.31 10.75
CA GLY A 9 2.73 -0.51 10.58
C GLY A 9 1.50 -1.40 10.43
N VAL A 10 0.37 -0.99 11.03
CA VAL A 10 -0.93 -1.63 10.82
C VAL A 10 -1.92 -0.54 10.40
N VAL A 11 -2.57 -0.73 9.26
CA VAL A 11 -3.66 0.14 8.79
C VAL A 11 -4.92 -0.70 8.73
N ALA A 12 -5.83 -0.51 9.68
CA ALA A 12 -7.00 -1.38 9.83
C ALA A 12 -8.36 -0.66 9.67
N GLY A 13 -8.38 0.67 9.63
CA GLY A 13 -9.62 1.46 9.68
C GLY A 13 -10.03 2.09 8.36
N SER A 14 -11.31 2.42 8.26
CA SER A 14 -11.94 3.06 7.11
C SER A 14 -11.39 4.45 6.77
N VAL A 15 -10.79 5.16 7.75
CA VAL A 15 -10.05 6.41 7.52
C VAL A 15 -8.81 6.15 6.65
N GLY A 16 -8.16 5.00 6.82
CA GLY A 16 -6.91 4.66 6.15
C GLY A 16 -5.69 5.44 6.65
N CYS A 17 -4.65 5.49 5.82
CA CYS A 17 -3.41 6.20 6.08
C CYS A 17 -3.06 7.07 4.87
N PHE A 18 -3.11 8.39 5.07
CA PHE A 18 -2.91 9.39 4.02
C PHE A 18 -1.89 10.48 4.41
N GLY A 19 -1.46 11.28 3.44
CA GLY A 19 -0.52 12.38 3.63
C GLY A 19 0.88 11.90 4.03
N GLY A 20 1.57 12.68 4.84
CA GLY A 20 2.93 12.35 5.30
C GLY A 20 3.02 11.02 6.06
N MET A 21 1.94 10.58 6.71
CA MET A 21 1.91 9.29 7.41
C MET A 21 1.91 8.11 6.45
N SER A 22 1.37 8.25 5.23
CA SER A 22 1.46 7.21 4.20
C SER A 22 2.90 6.98 3.74
N ILE A 23 3.72 8.04 3.70
CA ILE A 23 5.16 7.96 3.43
C ILE A 23 5.86 7.26 4.59
N ALA A 24 5.56 7.64 5.83
CA ALA A 24 6.11 6.98 7.01
C ALA A 24 5.76 5.48 7.06
N ALA A 25 4.55 5.12 6.64
CA ALA A 25 4.08 3.74 6.48
C ALA A 25 4.86 3.00 5.38
N GLY A 26 5.12 3.65 4.23
CA GLY A 26 5.94 3.09 3.16
C GLY A 26 7.38 2.79 3.57
N LEU A 27 7.89 3.48 4.59
CA LEU A 27 9.23 3.25 5.14
C LEU A 27 9.25 2.15 6.24
N CYS A 28 8.11 1.65 6.71
CA CYS A 28 8.05 0.59 7.72
C CYS A 28 8.74 -0.69 7.24
N SER A 29 9.30 -1.46 8.19
CA SER A 29 9.91 -2.76 7.91
C SER A 29 8.87 -3.74 7.40
N TYR A 30 7.69 -3.71 8.04
CA TYR A 30 6.50 -4.41 7.57
C TYR A 30 5.27 -3.51 7.68
N LEU A 31 4.29 -3.72 6.79
CA LEU A 31 3.04 -2.98 6.73
C LEU A 31 1.91 -3.98 6.51
N LEU A 32 1.03 -4.11 7.51
CA LEU A 32 -0.19 -4.89 7.47
C LEU A 32 -1.36 -3.98 7.14
N VAL A 33 -2.25 -4.44 6.26
CA VAL A 33 -3.51 -3.78 5.96
C VAL A 33 -4.69 -4.73 6.14
N THR A 34 -5.86 -4.19 6.43
CA THR A 34 -7.13 -4.94 6.40
C THR A 34 -7.93 -4.63 5.13
N GLN A 35 -9.05 -5.33 4.92
CA GLN A 35 -9.96 -5.08 3.79
C GLN A 35 -10.49 -3.65 3.73
N GLU A 36 -10.86 -3.07 4.88
CA GLU A 36 -11.43 -1.71 4.97
C GLU A 36 -10.36 -0.61 4.86
N ALA A 37 -9.09 -0.98 4.99
CA ALA A 37 -7.99 -0.03 4.98
C ALA A 37 -7.83 0.62 3.61
N ARG A 38 -7.35 1.87 3.64
CA ARG A 38 -6.83 2.56 2.46
C ARG A 38 -5.46 3.13 2.75
N LEU A 39 -4.61 3.16 1.73
CA LEU A 39 -3.27 3.72 1.80
C LEU A 39 -3.02 4.52 0.53
N GLY A 40 -2.71 5.79 0.66
CA GLY A 40 -2.40 6.67 -0.47
C GLY A 40 -1.79 7.99 -0.02
N LEU A 41 -1.18 8.74 -0.93
CA LEU A 41 -0.59 10.02 -0.57
C LEU A 41 -1.66 11.09 -0.35
N ASN A 42 -2.53 11.27 -1.33
CA ASN A 42 -3.61 12.25 -1.30
C ASN A 42 -4.94 11.55 -1.00
N GLY A 43 -5.79 12.21 -0.20
CA GLY A 43 -7.15 11.74 0.03
C GLY A 43 -8.04 11.97 -1.21
N PRO A 44 -9.11 11.17 -1.39
CA PRO A 44 -10.02 11.28 -2.54
C PRO A 44 -10.49 12.71 -2.85
N GLN A 45 -10.94 13.45 -1.84
CA GLN A 45 -11.44 14.83 -2.00
C GLN A 45 -10.36 15.82 -2.47
N VAL A 46 -9.11 15.61 -2.04
CA VAL A 46 -7.98 16.47 -2.46
C VAL A 46 -7.64 16.17 -3.92
N ILE A 47 -7.66 14.91 -4.33
CA ILE A 47 -7.42 14.56 -5.74
C ILE A 47 -8.54 15.12 -6.63
N GLU A 48 -9.81 14.94 -6.26
CA GLU A 48 -10.95 15.50 -6.99
C GLU A 48 -10.86 17.02 -7.14
N GLN A 49 -10.50 17.73 -6.07
CA GLN A 49 -10.39 19.18 -6.08
C GLN A 49 -9.29 19.68 -7.04
N GLU A 50 -8.15 18.99 -7.10
CA GLU A 50 -6.99 19.44 -7.87
C GLU A 50 -6.98 18.91 -9.32
N ALA A 51 -7.49 17.70 -9.56
CA ALA A 51 -7.50 17.04 -10.88
C ALA A 51 -8.87 17.08 -11.57
N GLY A 52 -9.95 17.36 -10.84
CA GLY A 52 -11.32 17.37 -11.34
C GLY A 52 -12.06 16.04 -11.11
N ILE A 53 -13.38 16.14 -11.11
CA ILE A 53 -14.29 15.00 -10.89
C ILE A 53 -14.22 13.92 -11.96
N GLU A 54 -13.88 14.29 -13.20
CA GLU A 54 -13.72 13.34 -14.30
C GLU A 54 -12.49 12.42 -14.12
N GLU A 55 -11.46 12.91 -13.43
CA GLU A 55 -10.24 12.14 -13.13
C GLU A 55 -10.43 11.27 -11.88
N TYR A 56 -11.15 11.78 -10.87
CA TYR A 56 -11.31 11.10 -9.59
C TYR A 56 -12.59 11.56 -8.84
N ASP A 57 -13.66 10.74 -8.83
CA ASP A 57 -14.86 11.02 -8.01
C ASP A 57 -14.64 10.53 -6.57
N SER A 58 -14.56 11.47 -5.62
CA SER A 58 -14.34 11.20 -4.19
C SER A 58 -15.50 10.49 -3.49
N ARG A 59 -16.63 10.31 -4.18
CA ARG A 59 -17.81 9.59 -3.70
C ARG A 59 -17.89 8.18 -4.27
N ASP A 60 -17.13 7.86 -5.32
CA ASP A 60 -17.04 6.50 -5.88
C ASP A 60 -16.17 5.60 -5.00
N ARG A 61 -16.79 5.05 -3.95
CA ARG A 61 -16.11 4.16 -3.00
C ARG A 61 -15.51 2.92 -3.66
N PRO A 62 -16.23 2.17 -4.54
CA PRO A 62 -15.63 1.06 -5.27
C PRO A 62 -14.36 1.45 -6.02
N PHE A 63 -14.38 2.55 -6.76
CA PHE A 63 -13.21 3.05 -7.49
C PHE A 63 -12.05 3.40 -6.54
N ILE A 64 -12.32 4.15 -5.46
CA ILE A 64 -11.31 4.52 -4.46
C ILE A 64 -10.61 3.29 -3.86
N TRP A 65 -11.39 2.27 -3.47
CA TRP A 65 -10.85 1.04 -2.90
C TRP A 65 -10.13 0.18 -3.93
N SER A 66 -10.59 0.20 -5.18
CA SER A 66 -9.90 -0.51 -6.27
C SER A 66 -8.48 -0.01 -6.49
N LEU A 67 -8.20 1.27 -6.21
CA LEU A 67 -6.87 1.88 -6.39
C LEU A 67 -6.03 1.92 -5.10
N THR A 68 -6.65 2.24 -3.97
CA THR A 68 -5.94 2.53 -2.72
C THR A 68 -6.29 1.60 -1.56
N GLY A 69 -7.24 0.69 -1.77
CA GLY A 69 -7.69 -0.27 -0.76
C GLY A 69 -6.63 -1.29 -0.37
N GLY A 70 -6.75 -1.85 0.83
CA GLY A 70 -5.79 -2.79 1.39
C GLY A 70 -5.55 -4.00 0.49
N GLU A 71 -6.62 -4.55 -0.11
CA GLU A 71 -6.50 -5.67 -1.06
C GLU A 71 -5.66 -5.29 -2.29
N GLN A 72 -5.93 -4.13 -2.90
CA GLN A 72 -5.16 -3.66 -4.05
C GLN A 72 -3.68 -3.49 -3.69
N ARG A 73 -3.40 -2.89 -2.53
CA ARG A 73 -2.03 -2.68 -2.05
C ARG A 73 -1.31 -4.00 -1.81
N PHE A 74 -2.01 -5.00 -1.27
CA PHE A 74 -1.45 -6.32 -1.06
C PHE A 74 -1.22 -7.06 -2.37
N ALA A 75 -2.18 -7.02 -3.30
CA ALA A 75 -2.09 -7.64 -4.61
C ALA A 75 -1.05 -7.00 -5.54
N SER A 76 -0.56 -5.80 -5.20
CA SER A 76 0.50 -5.09 -5.92
C SER A 76 1.84 -5.07 -5.15
N ASP A 77 1.99 -5.89 -4.11
CA ASP A 77 3.20 -6.00 -3.28
C ASP A 77 3.66 -4.67 -2.63
N LEU A 78 2.77 -3.68 -2.51
CA LEU A 78 3.06 -2.38 -1.89
C LEU A 78 2.92 -2.40 -0.36
N VAL A 79 2.43 -3.51 0.19
CA VAL A 79 2.34 -3.82 1.63
C VAL A 79 2.77 -5.28 1.85
N ASP A 80 3.04 -5.68 3.09
CA ASP A 80 3.63 -7.00 3.41
C ASP A 80 2.60 -8.05 3.79
N GLY A 81 1.45 -7.62 4.30
CA GLY A 81 0.42 -8.52 4.81
C GLY A 81 -0.97 -7.97 4.59
N PHE A 82 -1.92 -8.89 4.45
CA PHE A 82 -3.34 -8.64 4.41
C PHE A 82 -4.02 -9.54 5.44
N ALA A 83 -4.77 -8.95 6.36
CA ALA A 83 -5.50 -9.68 7.40
C ALA A 83 -6.98 -9.32 7.36
N ALA A 84 -7.81 -10.22 7.90
CA ALA A 84 -9.18 -9.85 8.25
C ALA A 84 -9.16 -8.73 9.30
N ASP A 85 -10.28 -8.02 9.45
CA ASP A 85 -10.48 -7.08 10.55
C ASP A 85 -10.78 -7.84 11.86
N ASP A 86 -9.80 -8.64 12.28
CA ASP A 86 -9.84 -9.47 13.47
C ASP A 86 -8.57 -9.25 14.30
N VAL A 87 -8.75 -9.08 15.60
CA VAL A 87 -7.66 -8.76 16.54
C VAL A 87 -6.67 -9.94 16.66
N ALA A 88 -7.15 -11.18 16.59
CA ALA A 88 -6.28 -12.35 16.69
C ALA A 88 -5.40 -12.49 15.45
N ASP A 89 -5.98 -12.31 14.26
CA ASP A 89 -5.25 -12.35 12.98
C ASP A 89 -4.17 -11.26 12.91
N ILE A 90 -4.53 -10.01 13.25
CA ILE A 90 -3.59 -8.89 13.28
C ILE A 90 -2.46 -9.17 14.29
N ARG A 91 -2.80 -9.60 15.50
CA ARG A 91 -1.81 -9.90 16.55
C ARG A 91 -0.88 -11.03 16.14
N GLN A 92 -1.40 -12.07 15.50
CA GLN A 92 -0.61 -13.19 15.01
C GLN A 92 0.41 -12.72 13.98
N GLN A 93 -0.01 -11.93 13.00
CA GLN A 93 0.88 -11.42 11.96
C GLN A 93 1.97 -10.51 12.52
N VAL A 94 1.60 -9.55 13.38
CA VAL A 94 2.55 -8.65 14.04
C VAL A 94 3.57 -9.43 14.87
N SER A 95 3.11 -10.40 15.66
CA SER A 95 4.00 -11.23 16.49
C SER A 95 4.95 -12.09 15.64
N GLY A 96 4.48 -12.57 14.48
CA GLY A 96 5.30 -13.30 13.52
C GLY A 96 6.46 -12.45 13.00
N TRP A 97 6.18 -11.23 12.55
CA TRP A 97 7.21 -10.31 12.06
C TRP A 97 8.16 -9.81 13.14
N LEU A 98 7.69 -9.62 14.38
CA LEU A 98 8.58 -9.32 15.51
C LEU A 98 9.60 -10.45 15.74
N LYS A 99 9.18 -11.71 15.63
CA LYS A 99 10.08 -12.87 15.74
C LYS A 99 11.01 -13.00 14.54
N GLN A 100 10.54 -12.66 13.34
CA GLN A 100 11.34 -12.67 12.12
C GLN A 100 12.45 -11.61 12.14
N GLY A 101 12.22 -10.47 12.79
CA GLY A 101 13.21 -9.40 12.93
C GLY A 101 13.24 -8.47 11.74
N VAL A 102 14.38 -7.83 11.48
CA VAL A 102 14.53 -6.87 10.37
C VAL A 102 14.57 -7.63 9.03
N PRO A 103 13.77 -7.26 8.01
CA PRO A 103 13.80 -7.92 6.71
C PRO A 103 15.14 -7.70 6.01
N ALA A 104 15.55 -8.66 5.18
CA ALA A 104 16.81 -8.58 4.43
C ALA A 104 16.87 -7.38 3.46
N ALA A 105 15.72 -7.05 2.85
CA ALA A 105 15.56 -5.87 2.01
C ALA A 105 14.28 -5.13 2.40
N HIS A 106 14.37 -3.81 2.54
CA HIS A 106 13.19 -2.96 2.71
C HIS A 106 12.61 -2.59 1.34
N ARG A 107 11.29 -2.45 1.23
CA ARG A 107 10.67 -1.88 0.01
C ARG A 107 11.31 -0.54 -0.39
N SER A 108 11.60 0.32 0.59
CA SER A 108 12.20 1.64 0.35
C SER A 108 13.61 1.58 -0.25
N SER A 109 14.30 0.44 -0.17
CA SER A 109 15.60 0.24 -0.83
C SER A 109 15.49 -0.37 -2.23
N GLN A 110 14.31 -0.85 -2.65
CA GLN A 110 14.10 -1.49 -3.96
C GLN A 110 13.82 -0.47 -5.08
N TYR A 111 14.41 0.73 -5.03
CA TYR A 111 14.10 1.82 -5.96
C TYR A 111 14.37 1.43 -7.43
N GLU A 112 15.43 0.65 -7.71
CA GLU A 112 15.77 0.20 -9.07
C GLU A 112 14.66 -0.67 -9.67
N LEU A 113 14.12 -1.61 -8.88
CA LEU A 113 12.99 -2.44 -9.28
C LEU A 113 11.78 -1.56 -9.65
N PHE A 114 11.41 -0.62 -8.76
CA PHE A 114 10.26 0.26 -9.02
C PHE A 114 10.47 1.15 -10.25
N LEU A 115 11.66 1.73 -10.44
CA LEU A 115 11.97 2.52 -11.62
C LEU A 115 11.91 1.69 -12.91
N GLN A 116 12.44 0.47 -12.90
CA GLN A 116 12.39 -0.42 -14.06
C GLN A 116 10.94 -0.74 -14.45
N ARG A 117 10.10 -1.06 -13.47
CA ARG A 117 8.67 -1.32 -13.70
C ARG A 117 7.96 -0.08 -14.25
N LEU A 118 8.14 1.08 -13.63
CA LEU A 118 7.52 2.32 -14.08
C LEU A 118 7.95 2.72 -15.51
N THR A 119 9.21 2.46 -15.89
CA THR A 119 9.71 2.75 -17.24
C THR A 119 9.06 1.87 -18.32
N SER A 120 8.57 0.68 -17.96
CA SER A 120 7.85 -0.22 -18.88
C SER A 120 6.36 0.09 -19.00
N LEU A 121 5.85 1.03 -18.20
CA LEU A 121 4.43 1.34 -18.15
C LEU A 121 4.06 2.38 -19.21
N HIS A 122 3.06 2.05 -20.02
CA HIS A 122 2.48 2.95 -21.02
C HIS A 122 1.41 3.82 -20.34
N THR A 123 1.56 5.15 -20.39
CA THR A 123 0.73 6.09 -19.63
C THR A 123 -0.16 6.96 -20.53
N GLU A 124 -0.35 6.58 -21.80
CA GLU A 124 -1.23 7.34 -22.72
C GLU A 124 -2.71 7.21 -22.37
N ALA A 125 -3.08 6.13 -21.67
CA ALA A 125 -4.42 5.89 -21.13
C ALA A 125 -4.39 5.81 -19.60
N GLN A 126 -5.55 6.03 -18.98
CA GLN A 126 -5.70 5.89 -17.53
C GLN A 126 -5.39 4.46 -17.11
N ILE A 127 -4.51 4.33 -16.11
CA ILE A 127 -4.07 3.03 -15.60
C ILE A 127 -5.15 2.46 -14.68
N ASP A 128 -5.63 1.26 -14.98
CA ASP A 128 -6.59 0.54 -14.14
C ASP A 128 -5.92 -0.27 -13.00
N PRO A 129 -6.67 -0.68 -11.96
CA PRO A 129 -6.14 -1.48 -10.86
C PRO A 129 -5.42 -2.78 -11.26
N GLN A 130 -5.93 -3.49 -12.27
CA GLN A 130 -5.38 -4.77 -12.71
C GLN A 130 -4.04 -4.59 -13.43
N SER A 131 -3.90 -3.50 -14.19
CA SER A 131 -2.62 -3.10 -14.78
C SER A 131 -1.54 -2.91 -13.71
N VAL A 132 -1.86 -2.28 -12.57
CA VAL A 132 -0.92 -2.12 -11.45
C VAL A 132 -0.56 -3.46 -10.78
N ARG A 133 -1.54 -4.35 -10.57
CA ARG A 133 -1.28 -5.71 -10.04
C ARG A 133 -0.32 -6.48 -10.95
N THR A 134 -0.56 -6.42 -12.25
CA THR A 134 0.27 -7.09 -13.27
C THR A 134 1.68 -6.51 -13.30
N LEU A 135 1.80 -5.17 -13.23
CA LEU A 135 3.08 -4.49 -13.26
C LEU A 135 4.00 -4.92 -12.11
N TYR A 136 3.45 -5.08 -10.91
CA TYR A 136 4.21 -5.42 -9.71
C TYR A 136 4.19 -6.90 -9.32
N GLN A 137 3.56 -7.76 -10.13
CA GLN A 137 3.52 -9.18 -9.85
C GLN A 137 4.94 -9.77 -9.72
N GLY A 138 5.17 -10.49 -8.62
CA GLY A 138 6.45 -11.15 -8.34
C GLY A 138 7.55 -10.21 -7.82
N ALA A 139 7.19 -9.04 -7.27
CA ALA A 139 8.16 -8.13 -6.63
C ALA A 139 8.67 -8.65 -5.27
N ARG A 140 7.95 -9.60 -4.65
CA ARG A 140 8.41 -10.38 -3.49
C ARG A 140 9.29 -11.57 -3.91
N SER A 141 10.51 -11.32 -4.32
CA SER A 141 11.54 -12.35 -4.52
C SER A 141 12.83 -11.96 -3.80
#